data_AF-X0UXC5-F1
#
_entry.id   AF-X0UXC5-F1
#
_cell.length_a   1.000
_cell.length_b   1.000
_cell.length_c   1.000
_cell.angle_alpha   90.00
_cell.angle_beta   90.00
_cell.angle_gamma   90.00
#
_symmetry.space_group_name_H-M   'P 1'
#
loop_
_entity.id
_entity.type
_entity.pdbx_description
1 polymer ?
#
loop_
_entity_poly.entity_id
_entity_poly.type
_entity_poly.pdbx_seq_one_letter_code
_entity_poly.pdbx_strand_id
1 'polypeptide(L)'
;WAGSWSERRAENIKTLQRWENLLNQGLKVIAVSGSDIHELEPYKKDYGRTYIWAKSKTREGIIEGLRKGKVYITSGPQINFQIINDKGILVSLGEKLEVDYNGSIKLLINIESKEIKKKFRIELIKDGWVYNSCDTFLEHIELEWSDKVTKNCWYYLRLFDEKECIIGLTNPIFIICH
;
A
#
# COMPACT_ATOMS: atom_id res chain seq x y z
N TRP A 1 11.00 -2.75 -4.87
CA TRP A 1 10.66 -3.94 -5.67
C TRP A 1 11.17 -3.76 -7.09
N ALA A 2 11.75 -4.79 -7.70
CA ALA A 2 12.38 -4.65 -9.02
C ALA A 2 12.13 -5.91 -9.87
N GLY A 3 11.97 -5.73 -11.18
CA GLY A 3 11.71 -6.84 -12.10
C GLY A 3 10.33 -7.48 -11.92
N SER A 4 10.13 -8.64 -12.56
CA SER A 4 8.84 -9.34 -12.55
C SER A 4 8.49 -9.83 -11.15
N TRP A 5 7.24 -9.61 -10.74
CA TRP A 5 6.83 -9.88 -9.37
C TRP A 5 6.62 -11.37 -9.10
N SER A 6 6.09 -12.10 -10.08
CA SER A 6 5.93 -13.56 -10.05
C SER A 6 7.25 -14.30 -10.22
N GLU A 7 8.13 -13.88 -11.13
CA GLU A 7 9.42 -14.55 -11.34
C GLU A 7 10.38 -14.34 -10.17
N ARG A 8 10.33 -13.16 -9.53
CA ARG A 8 11.19 -12.80 -8.38
C ARG A 8 10.45 -12.87 -7.05
N ARG A 9 9.49 -13.81 -6.94
CA ARG A 9 8.60 -13.91 -5.78
C ARG A 9 9.37 -14.03 -4.46
N ALA A 10 10.41 -14.86 -4.43
CA ALA A 10 11.22 -15.07 -3.23
C ALA A 10 11.95 -13.78 -2.79
N GLU A 11 12.54 -13.04 -3.72
CA GLU A 11 13.21 -11.76 -3.44
C GLU A 11 12.21 -10.68 -3.01
N ASN A 12 11.02 -10.65 -3.63
CA ASN A 12 9.97 -9.70 -3.28
C ASN A 12 9.43 -9.92 -1.88
N ILE A 13 9.27 -11.18 -1.45
CA ILE A 13 8.87 -11.52 -0.07
C ILE A 13 9.97 -11.10 0.92
N LYS A 14 11.25 -11.40 0.65
CA LYS A 14 12.36 -10.96 1.50
C LYS A 14 12.45 -9.43 1.60
N THR A 15 12.20 -8.74 0.49
CA THR A 15 12.16 -7.28 0.44
C THR A 15 11.02 -6.72 1.29
N LEU A 16 9.83 -7.33 1.21
CA LEU A 16 8.68 -6.97 2.04
C LEU A 16 8.99 -7.11 3.53
N GLN A 17 9.51 -8.27 3.94
CA GLN A 17 9.89 -8.52 5.33
C GLN A 17 10.93 -7.51 5.84
N ARG A 18 11.94 -7.21 5.01
CA ARG A 18 12.94 -6.20 5.36
C ARG A 18 12.32 -4.81 5.51
N TRP A 19 11.42 -4.43 4.61
CA TRP A 19 10.74 -3.15 4.66
C TRP A 19 9.86 -3.02 5.91
N GLU A 20 9.05 -4.04 6.23
CA GLU A 20 8.25 -4.08 7.47
C GLU A 20 9.12 -4.00 8.73
N ASN A 21 10.28 -4.67 8.74
CA ASN A 21 11.22 -4.56 9.85
C ASN A 21 11.76 -3.14 10.04
N LEU A 22 12.01 -2.40 8.95
CA LEU A 22 12.42 -0.99 9.04
C LEU A 22 11.28 -0.11 9.56
N LEU A 23 10.04 -0.35 9.13
CA LEU A 23 8.86 0.35 9.66
C LEU A 23 8.66 0.09 11.16
N ASN A 24 8.84 -1.16 11.60
CA ASN A 24 8.77 -1.54 13.02
C ASN A 24 9.87 -0.88 13.89
N GLN A 25 10.99 -0.47 13.29
CA GLN A 25 12.02 0.33 13.95
C GLN A 25 11.68 1.84 13.97
N GLY A 26 10.52 2.23 13.47
CA GLY A 26 10.09 3.63 13.38
C GLY A 26 10.68 4.38 12.18
N LEU A 27 11.37 3.70 11.27
CA LEU A 27 11.92 4.32 10.06
C LEU A 27 10.82 4.51 9.02
N LYS A 28 10.84 5.67 8.36
CA LYS A 28 9.91 5.97 7.26
C LYS A 28 10.57 5.72 5.92
N VAL A 29 10.59 4.47 5.50
CA VAL A 29 11.17 4.05 4.22
C VAL A 29 10.06 3.97 3.19
N ILE A 30 10.17 4.75 2.12
CA ILE A 30 9.15 4.80 1.07
C ILE A 30 9.34 3.63 0.11
N ALA A 31 8.32 2.80 -0.01
CA ALA A 31 8.26 1.70 -0.96
C ALA A 31 8.13 2.25 -2.40
N VAL A 32 9.02 1.80 -3.29
CA VAL A 32 8.99 2.08 -4.73
C VAL A 32 9.23 0.80 -5.53
N SER A 33 8.80 0.82 -6.79
CA SER A 33 8.98 -0.26 -7.74
C SER A 33 9.52 0.25 -9.07
N GLY A 34 10.34 -0.56 -9.72
CA GLY A 34 10.86 -0.31 -11.06
C GLY A 34 10.88 -1.60 -11.87
N SER A 35 10.75 -1.48 -13.19
CA SER A 35 10.75 -2.65 -14.07
C SER A 35 12.13 -3.30 -14.20
N ASP A 36 13.20 -2.54 -13.99
CA ASP A 36 14.60 -3.00 -14.14
C ASP A 36 14.88 -3.63 -15.51
N ILE A 37 14.18 -3.13 -16.53
CA ILE A 37 14.26 -3.63 -17.90
C ILE A 37 15.57 -3.17 -18.54
N HIS A 38 16.31 -4.12 -19.10
CA HIS A 38 17.55 -3.91 -19.84
C HIS A 38 17.40 -4.24 -21.34
N GLU A 39 16.18 -4.48 -21.80
CA GLU A 39 15.82 -4.84 -23.19
C GLU A 39 14.88 -3.78 -23.79
N LEU A 40 14.94 -3.57 -25.11
CA LEU A 40 14.16 -2.54 -25.81
C LEU A 40 12.74 -2.99 -26.19
N GLU A 41 12.46 -4.29 -26.16
CA GLU A 41 11.16 -4.85 -26.58
C GLU A 41 10.06 -4.61 -25.54
N PRO A 42 8.81 -4.32 -25.96
CA PRO A 42 7.70 -4.03 -25.06
C PRO A 42 7.36 -5.26 -24.22
N TYR A 43 7.69 -5.17 -22.94
CA TYR A 43 7.70 -6.32 -22.06
C TYR A 43 6.41 -6.36 -21.22
N LYS A 44 5.49 -7.27 -21.58
CA LYS A 44 4.20 -7.49 -20.90
C LYS A 44 4.33 -8.40 -19.68
N LYS A 45 5.22 -8.10 -18.74
CA LYS A 45 5.26 -8.80 -17.45
C LYS A 45 4.56 -8.00 -16.36
N ASP A 46 4.28 -8.69 -15.26
CA ASP A 46 3.65 -8.24 -14.02
C ASP A 46 4.55 -7.30 -13.19
N TYR A 47 5.20 -6.34 -13.84
CA TYR A 47 6.06 -5.37 -13.19
C TYR A 47 5.25 -4.44 -12.31
N GLY A 48 5.70 -4.27 -11.06
CA GLY A 48 5.20 -3.21 -10.22
C GLY A 48 5.57 -1.83 -10.77
N ARG A 49 4.58 -0.96 -10.87
CA ARG A 49 4.72 0.46 -11.20
C ARG A 49 4.53 1.28 -9.95
N THR A 50 5.31 2.34 -9.79
CA THR A 50 5.14 3.33 -8.73
C THR A 50 4.14 4.40 -9.14
N TYR A 51 3.04 4.50 -8.41
CA TYR A 51 2.06 5.56 -8.52
C TYR A 51 2.29 6.59 -7.42
N ILE A 52 2.40 7.86 -7.81
CA ILE A 52 2.72 8.96 -6.90
C ILE A 52 1.59 9.97 -7.00
N TRP A 53 0.98 10.29 -5.86
CA TRP A 53 0.11 11.47 -5.78
C TRP A 53 0.98 12.73 -5.75
N ALA A 54 0.98 13.44 -6.86
CA ALA A 54 1.74 14.67 -7.03
C ALA A 54 0.79 15.85 -7.29
N LYS A 55 1.13 17.03 -6.74
CA LYS A 55 0.36 18.27 -6.99
C LYS A 55 0.48 18.74 -8.44
N SER A 56 1.55 18.35 -9.12
CA SER A 56 1.81 18.66 -10.52
C SER A 56 2.57 17.50 -11.18
N LYS A 57 2.53 17.45 -12.52
CA LYS A 57 3.30 16.48 -13.32
C LYS A 57 4.76 16.93 -13.56
N THR A 58 5.26 17.90 -12.82
CA THR A 58 6.67 18.33 -12.92
C THR A 58 7.56 17.42 -12.08
N ARG A 59 8.86 17.43 -12.37
CA ARG A 59 9.85 16.68 -11.58
C ARG A 59 9.74 17.03 -10.09
N GLU A 60 9.61 18.31 -9.78
CA GLU A 60 9.55 18.82 -8.41
C GLU A 60 8.28 18.33 -7.70
N GLY A 61 7.13 18.39 -8.37
CA GLY A 61 5.85 17.90 -7.83
C GLY A 61 5.87 16.39 -7.57
N ILE A 62 6.46 15.62 -8.48
CA ILE A 62 6.64 14.18 -8.34
C ILE A 62 7.56 13.86 -7.15
N ILE A 63 8.71 14.54 -7.04
CA ILE A 63 9.65 14.34 -5.94
C ILE A 63 9.05 14.76 -4.60
N GLU A 64 8.24 15.83 -4.56
CA GLU A 64 7.51 16.22 -3.34
C GLU A 64 6.53 15.12 -2.90
N GLY A 65 5.71 14.61 -3.81
CA GLY A 65 4.77 13.52 -3.53
C GLY A 65 5.46 12.26 -3.04
N LEU A 66 6.58 11.91 -3.70
CA LEU A 66 7.44 10.79 -3.30
C LEU A 66 7.98 10.98 -1.88
N ARG A 67 8.60 12.12 -1.57
CA ARG A 67 9.15 12.42 -0.23
C ARG A 67 8.10 12.38 0.87
N LYS A 68 6.85 12.73 0.55
CA LYS A 68 5.72 12.66 1.48
C LYS A 68 5.16 11.25 1.65
N GLY A 69 5.68 10.26 0.92
CA GLY A 69 5.20 8.88 0.98
C GLY A 69 3.81 8.69 0.39
N LYS A 70 3.32 9.63 -0.43
CA LYS A 70 2.02 9.54 -1.09
C LYS A 70 2.08 8.60 -2.30
N VAL A 71 2.45 7.35 -2.02
CA VAL A 71 2.91 6.40 -3.02
C VAL A 71 2.31 5.03 -2.76
N TYR A 72 1.88 4.36 -3.82
CA TYR A 72 1.65 2.93 -3.81
C TYR A 72 2.33 2.30 -5.02
N ILE A 73 2.56 0.99 -4.94
CA ILE A 73 3.12 0.19 -6.02
C ILE A 73 2.12 -0.88 -6.42
N THR A 74 1.96 -1.12 -7.71
CA THR A 74 0.97 -2.06 -8.23
C THR A 74 1.38 -2.59 -9.60
N SER A 75 1.04 -3.85 -9.90
CA SER A 75 1.16 -4.41 -11.25
C SER A 75 -0.15 -4.34 -12.04
N GLY A 76 -1.24 -3.79 -11.46
CA GLY A 76 -2.54 -3.72 -12.11
C GLY A 76 -3.56 -2.82 -11.40
N PRO A 77 -4.02 -3.18 -10.19
CA PRO A 77 -5.10 -2.47 -9.52
C PRO A 77 -4.71 -1.05 -9.10
N GLN A 78 -5.61 -0.09 -9.27
CA GLN A 78 -5.53 1.22 -8.64
C GLN A 78 -6.01 1.10 -7.20
N ILE A 79 -5.27 1.69 -6.27
CA ILE A 79 -5.52 1.55 -4.83
C ILE A 79 -5.67 2.94 -4.23
N ASN A 80 -6.81 3.21 -3.61
CA ASN A 80 -7.01 4.33 -2.70
C ASN A 80 -7.20 3.79 -1.28
N PHE A 81 -6.41 4.31 -0.35
CA PHE A 81 -6.45 3.91 1.04
C PHE A 81 -6.34 5.16 1.92
N GLN A 82 -7.31 5.30 2.81
CA GLN A 82 -7.45 6.46 3.68
C GLN A 82 -7.90 6.00 5.07
N ILE A 83 -7.61 6.81 6.09
CA ILE A 83 -8.06 6.57 7.46
C ILE A 83 -8.73 7.84 7.97
N ILE A 84 -9.88 7.67 8.62
CA ILE A 84 -10.61 8.75 9.29
C ILE A 84 -10.79 8.42 10.77
N ASN A 85 -10.56 9.40 11.65
CA ASN A 85 -10.86 9.26 13.09
C ASN A 85 -12.30 9.70 13.42
N ASP A 86 -12.72 9.48 14.66
CA ASP A 86 -13.99 9.92 15.23
C ASP A 86 -14.23 11.44 15.16
N LYS A 87 -13.16 12.24 15.12
CA LYS A 87 -13.20 13.70 14.92
C LYS A 87 -13.38 14.10 13.45
N GLY A 88 -13.47 13.15 12.52
CA GLY A 88 -13.67 13.39 11.10
C GLY A 88 -12.41 13.81 10.33
N ILE A 89 -11.22 13.69 10.94
CA ILE A 89 -9.94 13.99 10.28
C ILE A 89 -9.58 12.83 9.37
N LEU A 90 -9.57 13.08 8.06
CA LEU A 90 -9.22 12.12 7.01
C LEU A 90 -7.76 12.31 6.56
N VAL A 91 -6.99 11.23 6.54
CA VAL A 91 -5.61 11.21 6.04
C VAL A 91 -5.41 10.09 5.01
N SER A 92 -4.35 10.18 4.22
CA SER A 92 -3.96 9.18 3.24
C SER A 92 -2.47 8.79 3.35
N LEU A 93 -1.99 8.03 2.37
CA LEU A 93 -0.68 7.40 2.33
C LEU A 93 0.45 8.37 2.70
N GLY A 94 1.35 7.94 3.58
CA GLY A 94 2.51 8.70 4.03
C GLY A 94 2.22 9.79 5.07
N GLU A 95 0.94 10.07 5.35
CA GLU A 95 0.53 11.03 6.36
C GLU A 95 0.44 10.39 7.75
N LYS A 96 0.27 11.24 8.76
CA LYS A 96 0.05 10.83 10.16
C LYS A 96 -1.35 11.23 10.59
N LEU A 97 -2.01 10.37 11.34
CA LEU A 97 -3.26 10.67 12.04
C LEU A 97 -3.01 10.68 13.54
N GLU A 98 -3.39 11.77 14.20
CA GLU A 98 -3.42 11.84 15.66
C GLU A 98 -4.77 11.29 16.16
N VAL A 99 -4.70 10.40 17.15
CA VAL A 99 -5.86 9.71 17.73
C VAL A 99 -5.68 9.63 19.23
N ASP A 100 -6.75 9.85 19.99
CA ASP A 100 -6.75 9.75 21.44
C ASP A 100 -6.66 8.27 21.86
N TYR A 101 -6.10 7.97 23.03
CA TYR A 101 -6.08 6.61 23.57
C TYR A 101 -7.49 6.01 23.61
N ASN A 102 -7.63 4.80 23.07
CA ASN A 102 -8.90 4.08 22.88
C ASN A 102 -9.87 4.75 21.88
N GLY A 103 -9.40 5.73 21.12
CA GLY A 103 -10.11 6.35 20.01
C GLY A 103 -10.35 5.37 18.86
N SER A 104 -11.42 5.61 18.11
CA SER A 104 -11.83 4.75 17.00
C SER A 104 -11.39 5.34 15.66
N ILE A 105 -10.92 4.48 14.77
CA ILE A 105 -10.62 4.84 13.38
C ILE A 105 -11.40 3.94 12.42
N LYS A 106 -11.70 4.49 11.25
CA LYS A 106 -12.20 3.76 10.09
C LYS A 106 -11.16 3.79 8.99
N LEU A 107 -10.90 2.63 8.41
CA LEU A 107 -9.97 2.37 7.33
C LEU A 107 -10.79 2.19 6.05
N LEU A 108 -10.70 3.17 5.15
CA LEU A 108 -11.48 3.27 3.93
C LEU A 108 -10.62 2.80 2.77
N ILE A 109 -11.04 1.72 2.11
CA ILE A 109 -10.29 1.06 1.05
C ILE A 109 -11.14 1.07 -0.19
N ASN A 110 -10.60 1.62 -1.26
CA ASN A 110 -11.20 1.57 -2.59
C ASN A 110 -10.17 1.01 -3.57
N ILE A 111 -10.54 -0.07 -4.26
CA ILE A 111 -9.69 -0.73 -5.25
C ILE A 111 -10.47 -0.84 -6.56
N GLU A 112 -9.85 -0.30 -7.61
CA GLU A 112 -10.33 -0.40 -8.98
C GLU A 112 -9.38 -1.25 -9.81
N SER A 113 -9.91 -2.23 -10.53
CA SER A 113 -9.13 -3.06 -11.41
C SER A 113 -9.87 -3.35 -12.71
N LYS A 114 -9.39 -2.72 -13.79
CA LYS A 114 -9.94 -2.89 -15.15
C LYS A 114 -9.51 -4.20 -15.81
N GLU A 115 -8.52 -4.90 -15.25
CA GLU A 115 -7.89 -6.07 -15.87
C GLU A 115 -7.96 -7.35 -14.99
N ILE A 116 -8.40 -7.25 -13.73
CA ILE A 116 -8.50 -8.43 -12.86
C ILE A 116 -9.86 -9.11 -13.05
N LYS A 117 -9.88 -10.13 -13.91
CA LYS A 117 -11.00 -11.10 -14.03
C LYS A 117 -10.86 -12.30 -13.08
N LYS A 118 -9.97 -12.19 -12.09
CA LYS A 118 -9.47 -13.31 -11.28
C LYS A 118 -9.54 -12.97 -9.80
N LYS A 119 -9.56 -14.00 -8.96
CA LYS A 119 -9.56 -13.83 -7.51
C LYS A 119 -8.32 -13.04 -7.07
N PHE A 120 -8.49 -12.08 -6.17
CA PHE A 120 -7.37 -11.50 -5.43
C PHE A 120 -7.69 -11.39 -3.94
N ARG A 121 -6.64 -11.39 -3.12
CA ARG A 121 -6.73 -11.20 -1.67
C ARG A 121 -6.23 -9.82 -1.31
N ILE A 122 -6.98 -9.11 -0.48
CA ILE A 122 -6.59 -7.84 0.12
C ILE A 122 -6.25 -8.11 1.58
N GLU A 123 -5.08 -7.67 2.03
CA GLU A 123 -4.67 -7.73 3.43
C GLU A 123 -4.38 -6.32 3.93
N LEU A 124 -5.03 -5.95 5.03
CA LEU A 124 -4.64 -4.80 5.85
C LEU A 124 -3.63 -5.26 6.88
N ILE A 125 -2.47 -4.64 6.85
CA ILE A 125 -1.37 -4.94 7.74
C ILE A 125 -1.28 -3.88 8.82
N LYS A 126 -1.15 -4.30 10.08
CA LYS A 126 -0.90 -3.46 11.26
C LYS A 126 0.39 -3.93 11.93
N ASP A 127 1.39 -3.07 12.02
CA ASP A 127 2.67 -3.36 12.69
C ASP A 127 3.35 -4.68 12.22
N GLY A 128 3.18 -5.02 10.95
CA GLY A 128 3.74 -6.22 10.30
C GLY A 128 2.85 -7.46 10.38
N TRP A 129 1.69 -7.38 11.02
CA TRP A 129 0.73 -8.49 11.16
C TRP A 129 -0.51 -8.25 10.31
N VAL A 130 -1.06 -9.32 9.74
CA VAL A 130 -2.36 -9.26 9.06
C VAL A 130 -3.44 -8.94 10.09
N TYR A 131 -4.01 -7.75 10.02
CA TYR A 131 -5.06 -7.28 10.91
C TYR A 131 -6.45 -7.65 10.37
N ASN A 132 -6.65 -7.48 9.07
CA ASN A 132 -7.84 -7.93 8.37
C ASN A 132 -7.48 -8.42 6.97
N SER A 133 -8.31 -9.29 6.42
CA SER A 133 -8.16 -9.76 5.05
C SER A 133 -9.51 -10.11 4.44
N CYS A 134 -9.63 -9.93 3.13
CA CYS A 134 -10.76 -10.47 2.37
C CYS A 134 -10.31 -10.94 0.98
N ASP A 135 -11.02 -11.95 0.49
CA ASP A 135 -10.93 -12.40 -0.88
C ASP A 135 -12.06 -11.78 -1.71
N THR A 136 -11.79 -11.52 -2.99
CA THR A 136 -12.74 -10.85 -3.88
C THR A 136 -12.50 -11.21 -5.35
N PHE A 137 -13.53 -11.03 -6.15
CA PHE A 137 -13.53 -11.20 -7.61
C PHE A 137 -14.04 -9.95 -8.33
N LEU A 138 -14.39 -8.90 -7.57
CA LEU A 138 -14.99 -7.70 -8.14
C LEU A 138 -13.93 -6.79 -8.74
N GLU A 139 -14.28 -6.17 -9.87
CA GLU A 139 -13.45 -5.14 -10.52
C GLU A 139 -13.40 -3.85 -9.69
N HIS A 140 -14.45 -3.58 -8.91
CA HIS A 140 -14.55 -2.44 -8.00
C HIS A 140 -14.89 -2.90 -6.61
N ILE A 141 -14.17 -2.40 -5.62
CA ILE A 141 -14.33 -2.80 -4.22
C ILE A 141 -14.26 -1.58 -3.34
N GLU A 142 -15.22 -1.50 -2.42
CA GLU A 142 -15.23 -0.58 -1.31
C GLU A 142 -15.31 -1.39 -0.02
N LEU A 143 -14.33 -1.21 0.86
CA LEU A 143 -14.29 -1.83 2.17
C LEU A 143 -14.14 -0.75 3.24
N GLU A 144 -14.84 -0.97 4.34
CA GLU A 144 -14.64 -0.24 5.58
C GLU A 144 -14.24 -1.25 6.66
N TRP A 145 -13.07 -1.05 7.24
CA TRP A 145 -12.64 -1.74 8.45
C TRP A 145 -12.49 -0.75 9.59
N SER A 146 -12.60 -1.23 10.82
CA SER A 146 -12.49 -0.39 12.02
C SER A 146 -11.42 -0.94 12.96
N ASP A 147 -10.81 -0.04 13.73
CA ASP A 147 -9.88 -0.38 14.80
C ASP A 147 -10.03 0.59 15.98
N LYS A 148 -9.67 0.10 17.16
CA LYS A 148 -9.47 0.93 18.36
C LYS A 148 -7.97 1.10 18.61
N VAL A 149 -7.54 2.34 18.60
CA VAL A 149 -6.12 2.69 18.72
C VAL A 149 -5.75 2.78 20.19
N THR A 150 -4.79 1.97 20.62
CA THR A 150 -4.29 1.95 22.01
C THR A 150 -2.80 2.32 22.12
N LYS A 151 -2.12 2.44 20.98
CA LYS A 151 -0.70 2.78 20.88
C LYS A 151 -0.39 3.30 19.48
N ASN A 152 0.79 3.90 19.34
CA ASN A 152 1.36 4.20 18.02
C ASN A 152 1.42 2.92 17.18
N CYS A 153 0.97 3.01 15.95
CA CYS A 153 0.99 1.92 15.00
C CYS A 153 1.03 2.46 13.57
N TRP A 154 1.16 1.57 12.61
CA TRP A 154 1.04 1.91 11.20
C TRP A 154 0.19 0.90 10.45
N TYR A 155 -0.42 1.36 9.37
CA TYR A 155 -1.25 0.56 8.48
C TYR A 155 -0.79 0.67 7.04
N TYR A 156 -0.75 -0.45 6.32
CA TYR A 156 -0.65 -0.43 4.86
C TYR A 156 -1.46 -1.60 4.27
N LEU A 157 -1.76 -1.54 2.97
CA LEU A 157 -2.42 -2.64 2.26
C LEU A 157 -1.42 -3.41 1.40
N ARG A 158 -1.55 -4.73 1.35
CA ARG A 158 -0.97 -5.55 0.28
C ARG A 158 -2.05 -6.40 -0.39
N LEU A 159 -1.88 -6.57 -1.69
CA LEU A 159 -2.77 -7.34 -2.53
C LEU A 159 -2.00 -8.53 -3.11
N PHE A 160 -2.65 -9.69 -3.15
CA PHE A 160 -2.14 -10.90 -3.75
C PHE A 160 -3.07 -11.42 -4.84
N ASP A 161 -2.52 -11.98 -5.92
CA ASP A 161 -3.31 -12.73 -6.89
C ASP A 161 -3.64 -14.15 -6.41
N GLU A 162 -4.38 -14.90 -7.22
CA GLU A 162 -4.72 -16.31 -7.01
C GLU A 162 -3.51 -17.26 -6.84
N LYS A 163 -2.31 -16.82 -7.26
CA LYS A 163 -1.06 -17.58 -7.17
C LYS A 163 -0.22 -17.16 -5.97
N GLU A 164 -0.76 -16.33 -5.08
CA GLU A 164 -0.08 -15.79 -3.90
C GLU A 164 1.15 -14.92 -4.28
N CYS A 165 1.13 -14.32 -5.47
CA CYS A 165 2.08 -13.29 -5.88
C CYS A 165 1.56 -11.93 -5.43
N ILE A 166 2.44 -11.08 -4.91
CA ILE A 166 2.10 -9.69 -4.62
C ILE A 166 1.72 -9.03 -5.95
N ILE A 167 0.63 -8.26 -5.96
CA ILE A 167 0.17 -7.45 -7.10
C ILE A 167 -0.09 -5.99 -6.74
N GLY A 168 -0.07 -5.66 -5.44
CA GLY A 168 -0.15 -4.29 -4.95
C GLY A 168 0.38 -4.13 -3.53
N LEU A 169 0.91 -2.94 -3.23
CA LEU A 169 1.36 -2.54 -1.90
C LEU A 169 1.22 -1.02 -1.76
N THR A 170 0.60 -0.52 -0.69
CA THR A 170 0.62 0.91 -0.38
C THR A 170 1.79 1.28 0.52
N ASN A 171 2.21 2.54 0.53
CA ASN A 171 2.99 3.05 1.66
C ASN A 171 2.10 3.16 2.92
N PRO A 172 2.70 3.20 4.12
CA PRO A 172 1.94 3.21 5.35
C PRO A 172 1.27 4.56 5.63
N ILE A 173 0.15 4.49 6.35
CA ILE A 173 -0.45 5.59 7.12
C ILE A 173 -0.06 5.36 8.58
N PHE A 174 0.49 6.38 9.22
CA PHE A 174 0.98 6.29 10.60
C PHE A 174 -0.05 6.83 11.58
N ILE A 175 -0.28 6.13 12.69
CA ILE A 175 -1.14 6.58 13.78
C ILE A 175 -0.28 6.99 14.97
N ILE A 176 -0.53 8.18 15.49
CA ILE A 176 0.08 8.71 16.71
C ILE A 176 -1.00 8.73 17.80
N CYS A 177 -0.87 7.82 18.75
CA CYS A 177 -1.76 7.68 19.91
C CYS A 177 -1.24 8.55 21.07
N HIS A 178 -2.12 9.33 21.69
CA HIS A 178 -1.81 10.16 22.86
C HIS A 178 -2.79 9.96 24.00
#